data_AF-A0A950BKA7-F1
#
_entry.id   AF-A0A950BKA7-F1
#
_cell.length_a   1.000
_cell.length_b   1.000
_cell.length_c   1.000
_cell.angle_alpha   90.00
_cell.angle_beta   90.00
_cell.angle_gamma   90.00
#
_symmetry.space_group_name_H-M   'P 1'
#
loop_
_entity.id
_entity.type
_entity.pdbx_description
1 polymer ?
#
loop_
_entity_poly.entity_id
_entity_poly.type
_entity_poly.pdbx_seq_one_letter_code
_entity_poly.pdbx_strand_id
1 'polypeptide(L)'
;MRYLAASPETMLAPGAPSAKIADALTHGSDWASNVVDATMKVRYGAGTSYHPAAAFDVLDLAPEKIDSVRRSITAFNDSVVALSKARGSGELMHDIRSDLRSVPGMARFDHTADMIYHSDRPAEAVYATIGADSRLPSNVRSAALQAKAAVGALVLAHDEYGWFAPMNASYADAAGPTAHMPISADQYDPWSESGVSETHNGFFGAVHAREFARAIGAYDGADDRIALVA
;
A
#
# COMPACT_ATOMS: atom_id res chain seq x y z
N MET A 1 -3.63 -5.31 -19.38
CA MET A 1 -2.28 -5.42 -18.80
C MET A 1 -2.28 -6.62 -17.88
N ARG A 2 -1.30 -7.54 -17.98
CA ARG A 2 -1.26 -8.76 -17.15
C ARG A 2 -0.27 -8.66 -16.00
N TYR A 3 0.83 -7.95 -16.18
CA TYR A 3 1.85 -7.80 -15.14
C TYR A 3 2.15 -6.31 -14.92
N LEU A 4 2.54 -5.95 -13.70
CA LEU A 4 3.08 -4.64 -13.35
C LEU A 4 4.44 -4.85 -12.69
N ALA A 5 5.47 -4.20 -13.19
CA ALA A 5 6.78 -4.13 -12.55
C ALA A 5 6.99 -2.69 -12.09
N ALA A 6 7.04 -2.47 -10.77
CA ALA A 6 7.11 -1.13 -10.21
C ALA A 6 7.75 -1.15 -8.83
N SER A 7 8.35 -0.01 -8.46
CA SER A 7 8.62 0.27 -7.06
C SER A 7 7.31 0.72 -6.40
N PRO A 8 6.95 0.21 -5.22
CA PRO A 8 5.82 0.74 -4.46
C PRO A 8 6.11 2.14 -3.90
N GLU A 9 7.36 2.59 -4.04
CA GLU A 9 7.90 3.84 -3.50
C GLU A 9 8.81 4.58 -4.50
N THR A 10 9.45 5.65 -4.05
CA THR A 10 10.34 6.49 -4.86
C THR A 10 11.42 5.69 -5.63
N MET A 11 11.51 5.94 -6.94
CA MET A 11 12.65 5.53 -7.78
C MET A 11 13.60 6.70 -8.04
N LEU A 12 14.90 6.46 -7.94
CA LEU A 12 15.94 7.44 -8.26
C LEU A 12 16.21 7.48 -9.75
N ALA A 13 16.35 8.70 -10.30
CA ALA A 13 16.82 8.89 -11.68
C ALA A 13 18.20 8.21 -11.88
N PRO A 14 18.44 7.53 -13.03
CA PRO A 14 17.62 7.50 -14.24
C PRO A 14 16.45 6.51 -14.24
N GLY A 15 16.19 5.82 -13.13
CA GLY A 15 15.10 4.84 -13.01
C GLY A 15 15.54 3.42 -13.43
N ALA A 16 14.57 2.63 -13.92
CA ALA A 16 14.77 1.22 -14.20
C ALA A 16 15.82 0.99 -15.33
N PRO A 17 16.70 -0.02 -15.21
CA PRO A 17 17.73 -0.31 -16.22
C PRO A 17 17.13 -1.05 -17.42
N SER A 18 16.43 -0.33 -18.31
CA SER A 18 15.59 -0.89 -19.38
C SER A 18 16.29 -1.96 -20.25
N ALA A 19 17.58 -1.79 -20.58
CA ALA A 19 18.31 -2.78 -21.38
C ALA A 19 18.51 -4.12 -20.64
N LYS A 20 18.76 -4.08 -19.32
CA LYS A 20 18.89 -5.29 -18.49
C LYS A 20 17.55 -5.96 -18.25
N ILE A 21 16.50 -5.16 -18.07
CA ILE A 21 15.12 -5.65 -17.96
C ILE A 21 14.71 -6.35 -19.26
N ALA A 22 15.02 -5.77 -20.42
CA ALA A 22 14.74 -6.38 -21.71
C ALA A 22 15.45 -7.75 -21.88
N ASP A 23 16.69 -7.87 -21.42
CA ASP A 23 17.44 -9.12 -21.43
C ASP A 23 16.85 -10.17 -20.46
N ALA A 24 16.45 -9.73 -19.25
CA ALA A 24 15.76 -10.57 -18.27
C ALA A 24 14.43 -11.15 -18.78
N LEU A 25 13.71 -10.38 -19.61
CA LEU A 25 12.44 -10.79 -20.21
C LEU A 25 12.60 -11.79 -21.37
N THR A 26 13.77 -11.85 -22.00
CA THR A 26 14.00 -12.72 -23.18
C THR A 26 14.66 -14.05 -22.82
N HIS A 27 15.25 -14.17 -21.62
CA HIS A 27 16.01 -15.35 -21.20
C HIS A 27 15.52 -15.90 -19.85
N GLY A 28 14.53 -16.79 -19.86
CA GLY A 28 14.24 -17.67 -18.72
C GLY A 28 12.77 -17.90 -18.38
N SER A 29 12.52 -18.96 -17.60
CA SER A 29 11.21 -19.28 -17.03
C SER A 29 10.88 -18.46 -15.78
N ASP A 30 11.88 -17.86 -15.12
CA ASP A 30 11.76 -17.04 -13.91
C ASP A 30 12.00 -15.54 -14.21
N TRP A 31 11.31 -15.06 -15.23
CA TRP A 31 11.47 -13.68 -15.72
C TRP A 31 11.14 -12.63 -14.65
N ALA A 32 10.21 -12.91 -13.72
CA ALA A 32 9.80 -11.97 -12.69
C ALA A 32 10.94 -11.69 -11.71
N SER A 33 11.57 -12.74 -11.17
CA SER A 33 12.75 -12.60 -10.31
C SER A 33 13.91 -11.97 -11.04
N ASN A 34 14.12 -12.31 -12.32
CA ASN A 34 15.17 -11.70 -13.13
C ASN A 34 14.95 -10.19 -13.35
N VAL A 35 13.70 -9.73 -13.49
CA VAL A 35 13.37 -8.29 -13.62
C VAL A 35 13.62 -7.55 -12.31
N VAL A 36 13.22 -8.14 -11.18
CA VAL A 36 13.54 -7.62 -9.84
C VAL A 36 15.05 -7.53 -9.67
N ASP A 37 15.78 -8.61 -9.92
CA ASP A 37 17.25 -8.67 -9.81
C ASP A 37 17.94 -7.65 -10.72
N ALA A 38 17.52 -7.56 -11.99
CA ALA A 38 18.08 -6.62 -12.95
C ALA A 38 17.94 -5.18 -12.44
N THR A 39 16.83 -4.87 -11.78
CA THR A 39 16.52 -3.55 -11.23
C THR A 39 17.25 -3.32 -9.92
N MET A 40 17.07 -4.20 -8.93
CA MET A 40 17.57 -3.97 -7.57
C MET A 40 19.09 -4.11 -7.48
N LYS A 41 19.72 -4.95 -8.30
CA LYS A 41 21.17 -5.20 -8.25
C LYS A 41 21.98 -4.29 -9.17
N VAL A 42 21.35 -3.48 -10.03
CA VAL A 42 22.11 -2.47 -10.79
C VAL A 42 22.61 -1.38 -9.86
N ARG A 43 23.81 -0.88 -10.16
CA ARG A 43 24.40 0.29 -9.50
C ARG A 43 24.63 1.38 -10.53
N TYR A 44 24.21 2.58 -10.20
CA TYR A 44 24.48 3.81 -10.94
C TYR A 44 25.47 4.69 -10.19
N GLY A 45 26.02 5.70 -10.90
CA GLY A 45 27.01 6.62 -10.35
C GLY A 45 28.44 6.11 -10.52
N ALA A 46 29.34 7.00 -10.91
CA ALA A 46 30.77 6.70 -11.09
C ALA A 46 31.60 6.88 -9.81
N GLY A 47 31.02 7.47 -8.75
CA GLY A 47 31.67 7.74 -7.45
C GLY A 47 30.93 7.06 -6.31
N THR A 48 29.85 7.68 -5.82
CA THR A 48 28.94 7.03 -4.86
C THR A 48 27.96 6.14 -5.62
N SER A 49 28.11 4.83 -5.51
CA SER A 49 27.20 3.89 -6.16
C SER A 49 25.83 3.92 -5.48
N TYR A 50 24.75 4.01 -6.26
CA TYR A 50 23.37 3.93 -5.75
C TYR A 50 22.53 2.96 -6.57
N HIS A 51 21.43 2.50 -5.97
CA HIS A 51 20.46 1.59 -6.58
C HIS A 51 19.24 2.40 -7.08
N PRO A 52 18.51 1.92 -8.10
CA PRO A 52 17.36 2.65 -8.66
C PRO A 52 16.17 2.76 -7.72
N ALA A 53 15.94 1.76 -6.87
CA ALA A 53 14.75 1.66 -6.05
C ALA A 53 15.07 1.05 -4.69
N ALA A 54 14.29 1.41 -3.69
CA ALA A 54 14.39 0.87 -2.35
C ALA A 54 13.68 -0.48 -2.21
N ALA A 55 12.58 -0.65 -2.94
CA ALA A 55 11.84 -1.90 -3.10
C ALA A 55 11.38 -2.01 -4.55
N PHE A 56 11.23 -3.22 -5.07
CA PHE A 56 10.71 -3.40 -6.42
C PHE A 56 9.94 -4.71 -6.53
N ASP A 57 8.71 -4.63 -7.02
CA ASP A 57 7.81 -5.75 -7.15
C ASP A 57 7.51 -6.05 -8.61
N VAL A 58 7.28 -7.32 -8.89
CA VAL A 58 6.58 -7.78 -10.09
C VAL A 58 5.27 -8.40 -9.65
N LEU A 59 4.16 -7.81 -10.13
CA LEU A 59 2.80 -8.18 -9.77
C LEU A 59 2.08 -8.89 -10.93
N ASP A 60 1.31 -9.92 -10.63
CA ASP A 60 0.36 -10.58 -11.53
C ASP A 60 -1.04 -9.99 -11.38
N LEU A 61 -1.41 -9.17 -12.34
CA LEU A 61 -2.68 -8.47 -12.43
C LEU A 61 -3.69 -9.24 -13.31
N ALA A 62 -3.58 -10.57 -13.36
CA ALA A 62 -4.59 -11.41 -13.99
C ALA A 62 -6.01 -11.00 -13.51
N PRO A 63 -7.01 -10.88 -14.40
CA PRO A 63 -8.33 -10.35 -14.05
C PRO A 63 -8.95 -11.02 -12.82
N GLU A 64 -8.85 -12.34 -12.70
CA GLU A 64 -9.35 -13.11 -11.59
C GLU A 64 -8.67 -12.77 -10.24
N LYS A 65 -7.39 -12.40 -10.27
CA LYS A 65 -6.65 -11.97 -9.07
C LYS A 65 -7.08 -10.56 -8.66
N ILE A 66 -7.23 -9.64 -9.62
CA ILE A 66 -7.75 -8.29 -9.35
C ILE A 66 -9.18 -8.35 -8.82
N ASP A 67 -10.02 -9.22 -9.37
CA ASP A 67 -11.38 -9.42 -8.88
C ASP A 67 -11.40 -10.06 -7.48
N SER A 68 -10.44 -10.93 -7.17
CA SER A 68 -10.26 -11.44 -5.81
C SER A 68 -9.87 -10.32 -4.85
N VAL A 69 -8.89 -9.48 -5.20
CA VAL A 69 -8.45 -8.34 -4.40
C VAL A 69 -9.60 -7.37 -4.15
N ARG A 70 -10.34 -6.97 -5.20
CA ARG A 70 -11.50 -6.09 -5.07
C ARG A 70 -12.52 -6.68 -4.09
N ARG A 71 -12.96 -7.92 -4.31
CA ARG A 71 -13.97 -8.57 -3.43
C ARG A 71 -13.51 -8.67 -1.98
N SER A 72 -12.26 -9.07 -1.74
CA SER A 72 -11.73 -9.23 -0.39
C SER A 72 -11.56 -7.90 0.34
N ILE A 73 -11.09 -6.84 -0.35
CA ILE A 73 -10.99 -5.51 0.23
C ILE A 73 -12.38 -4.91 0.48
N THR A 74 -13.33 -5.06 -0.46
CA THR A 74 -14.73 -4.66 -0.25
C THR A 74 -15.31 -5.35 0.99
N ALA A 75 -15.13 -6.67 1.13
CA ALA A 75 -15.62 -7.41 2.29
C ALA A 75 -15.01 -6.92 3.60
N PHE A 76 -13.71 -6.60 3.61
CA PHE A 76 -13.05 -5.99 4.75
C PHE A 76 -13.65 -4.62 5.08
N ASN A 77 -13.72 -3.71 4.10
CA ASN A 77 -14.26 -2.37 4.28
C ASN A 77 -15.72 -2.41 4.76
N ASP A 78 -16.56 -3.24 4.16
CA ASP A 78 -17.96 -3.44 4.56
C ASP A 78 -18.07 -3.98 5.99
N SER A 79 -17.18 -4.87 6.42
CA SER A 79 -17.17 -5.40 7.79
C SER A 79 -16.86 -4.32 8.83
N VAL A 80 -15.92 -3.42 8.53
CA VAL A 80 -15.55 -2.30 9.40
C VAL A 80 -16.66 -1.25 9.41
N VAL A 81 -17.27 -0.96 8.26
CA VAL A 81 -18.42 -0.06 8.14
C VAL A 81 -19.63 -0.59 8.89
N ALA A 82 -19.87 -1.90 8.87
CA ALA A 82 -20.94 -2.52 9.66
C ALA A 82 -20.65 -2.45 11.17
N LEU A 83 -19.38 -2.68 11.56
CA LEU A 83 -18.94 -2.60 12.94
C LEU A 83 -19.14 -1.20 13.52
N SER A 84 -18.78 -0.15 12.80
CA SER A 84 -18.91 1.23 13.29
C SER A 84 -20.35 1.61 13.65
N LYS A 85 -21.34 0.97 13.01
CA LYS A 85 -22.78 1.18 13.25
C LYS A 85 -23.33 0.36 14.42
N ALA A 86 -22.58 -0.59 14.97
CA ALA A 86 -23.01 -1.40 16.10
C ALA A 86 -23.02 -0.60 17.40
N ARG A 87 -23.92 -0.95 18.34
CA ARG A 87 -23.93 -0.33 19.68
C ARG A 87 -22.65 -0.67 20.43
N GLY A 88 -21.98 0.34 20.99
CA GLY A 88 -20.76 0.15 21.77
C GLY A 88 -19.49 -0.08 20.91
N SER A 89 -19.54 0.22 19.61
CA SER A 89 -18.42 0.02 18.68
C SER A 89 -17.18 0.91 18.96
N GLY A 90 -17.27 1.90 19.84
CA GLY A 90 -16.24 2.92 20.02
C GLY A 90 -14.85 2.38 20.36
N GLU A 91 -14.78 1.39 21.26
CA GLU A 91 -13.51 0.75 21.65
C GLU A 91 -12.95 -0.10 20.49
N LEU A 92 -13.79 -0.88 19.81
CA LEU A 92 -13.36 -1.70 18.67
C LEU A 92 -12.88 -0.83 17.48
N MET A 93 -13.50 0.33 17.26
CA MET A 93 -13.02 1.29 16.25
C MET A 93 -11.73 1.98 16.69
N HIS A 94 -11.51 2.15 18.00
CA HIS A 94 -10.23 2.61 18.54
C HIS A 94 -9.15 1.55 18.26
N ASP A 95 -9.44 0.27 18.51
CA ASP A 95 -8.52 -0.83 18.26
C ASP A 95 -8.11 -0.91 16.78
N ILE A 96 -9.06 -0.81 15.84
CA ILE A 96 -8.74 -0.77 14.40
C ILE A 96 -7.81 0.41 14.05
N ARG A 97 -8.09 1.61 14.58
CA ARG A 97 -7.20 2.77 14.37
C ARG A 97 -5.82 2.55 14.98
N SER A 98 -5.76 1.92 16.16
CA SER A 98 -4.51 1.59 16.83
C SER A 98 -3.69 0.61 15.99
N ASP A 99 -4.33 -0.41 15.43
CA ASP A 99 -3.69 -1.39 14.56
C ASP A 99 -3.16 -0.73 13.28
N LEU A 100 -3.97 0.12 12.63
CA LEU A 100 -3.54 0.90 11.46
C LEU A 100 -2.34 1.82 11.77
N ARG A 101 -2.32 2.43 12.96
CA ARG A 101 -1.19 3.26 13.43
C ARG A 101 0.06 2.44 13.72
N SER A 102 -0.11 1.20 14.18
CA SER A 102 1.01 0.33 14.54
C SER A 102 1.78 -0.19 13.33
N VAL A 103 1.15 -0.17 12.15
CA VAL A 103 1.80 -0.52 10.88
C VAL A 103 2.53 0.71 10.35
N PRO A 104 3.87 0.68 10.28
CA PRO A 104 4.63 1.78 9.71
C PRO A 104 4.28 2.00 8.23
N GLY A 105 4.51 3.20 7.73
CA GLY A 105 4.41 3.50 6.31
C GLY A 105 5.44 2.74 5.47
N MET A 106 5.30 2.81 4.15
CA MET A 106 6.22 2.15 3.21
C MET A 106 7.66 2.68 3.28
N ALA A 107 7.84 3.99 3.48
CA ALA A 107 9.13 4.61 3.78
C ALA A 107 9.21 5.02 5.26
N ARG A 108 10.17 4.47 6.01
CA ARG A 108 10.35 4.70 7.45
C ARG A 108 11.59 5.53 7.71
N PHE A 109 11.43 6.68 8.35
CA PHE A 109 12.55 7.55 8.69
C PHE A 109 12.84 7.42 10.19
N ASP A 110 13.46 6.31 10.59
CA ASP A 110 13.68 5.99 12.01
C ASP A 110 14.54 7.01 12.77
N HIS A 111 15.10 7.99 12.07
CA HIS A 111 15.95 9.06 12.59
C HIS A 111 15.26 10.43 12.69
N THR A 112 14.03 10.60 12.18
CA THR A 112 13.25 11.84 12.32
C THR A 112 11.80 11.54 12.70
N ALA A 113 11.21 12.37 13.56
CA ALA A 113 9.79 12.28 13.92
C ALA A 113 8.86 12.95 12.89
N ASP A 114 9.42 13.68 11.92
CA ASP A 114 8.72 14.68 11.10
C ASP A 114 8.55 14.27 9.63
N MET A 115 7.95 13.09 9.36
CA MET A 115 7.67 12.67 7.98
C MET A 115 6.19 12.42 7.77
N ILE A 116 5.67 13.03 6.70
CA ILE A 116 4.24 13.24 6.39
C ILE A 116 3.57 11.98 5.79
N TYR A 117 4.35 10.95 5.43
CA TYR A 117 3.88 9.78 4.66
C TYR A 117 3.26 8.69 5.55
N HIS A 118 2.20 9.04 6.26
CA HIS A 118 1.54 8.12 7.17
C HIS A 118 0.37 7.35 6.53
N SER A 119 -0.21 7.77 5.41
CA SER A 119 -1.39 7.10 4.81
C SER A 119 -1.03 5.83 4.05
N ASP A 120 0.08 5.85 3.31
CA ASP A 120 0.52 4.79 2.43
C ASP A 120 1.32 3.71 3.18
N ARG A 121 0.73 2.52 3.28
CA ARG A 121 1.24 1.41 4.08
C ARG A 121 1.36 0.13 3.27
N PRO A 122 2.23 -0.82 3.67
CA PRO A 122 2.25 -2.14 3.07
C PRO A 122 0.88 -2.81 3.29
N ALA A 123 0.15 -3.06 2.21
CA ALA A 123 -1.23 -3.53 2.29
C ALA A 123 -1.34 -4.86 3.04
N GLU A 124 -0.41 -5.79 2.76
CA GLU A 124 -0.36 -7.08 3.47
C GLU A 124 -0.14 -6.92 4.97
N ALA A 125 0.74 -6.01 5.40
CA ALA A 125 1.02 -5.77 6.80
C ALA A 125 -0.22 -5.21 7.52
N VAL A 126 -0.90 -4.23 6.91
CA VAL A 126 -2.16 -3.67 7.44
C VAL A 126 -3.19 -4.78 7.70
N TYR A 127 -3.48 -5.57 6.68
CA TYR A 127 -4.49 -6.62 6.79
C TYR A 127 -4.07 -7.76 7.72
N ALA A 128 -2.77 -8.08 7.79
CA ALA A 128 -2.23 -9.06 8.73
C ALA A 128 -2.41 -8.62 10.18
N THR A 129 -2.06 -7.37 10.51
CA THR A 129 -2.18 -6.82 11.86
C THR A 129 -3.63 -6.86 12.35
N ILE A 130 -4.56 -6.32 11.54
CA ILE A 130 -5.99 -6.32 11.88
C ILE A 130 -6.55 -7.76 11.93
N GLY A 131 -6.09 -8.63 11.03
CA GLY A 131 -6.47 -10.03 11.00
C GLY A 131 -6.04 -10.83 12.24
N ALA A 132 -4.92 -10.43 12.85
CA ALA A 132 -4.36 -11.09 14.03
C ALA A 132 -4.91 -10.57 15.36
N ASP A 133 -5.52 -9.38 15.39
CA ASP A 133 -6.00 -8.77 16.64
C ASP A 133 -7.19 -9.50 17.23
N SER A 134 -6.96 -10.33 18.25
CA SER A 134 -7.99 -11.11 18.94
C SER A 134 -9.10 -10.30 19.63
N ARG A 135 -8.92 -8.98 19.84
CA ARG A 135 -9.97 -8.10 20.36
C ARG A 135 -11.10 -7.89 19.35
N LEU A 136 -10.79 -8.01 18.06
CA LEU A 136 -11.73 -7.71 16.99
C LEU A 136 -12.70 -8.87 16.70
N PRO A 137 -13.94 -8.56 16.25
CA PRO A 137 -14.90 -9.56 15.81
C PRO A 137 -14.34 -10.49 14.71
N SER A 138 -14.72 -11.77 14.75
CA SER A 138 -14.21 -12.79 13.81
C SER A 138 -14.46 -12.47 12.34
N ASN A 139 -15.56 -11.78 12.02
CA ASN A 139 -15.88 -11.36 10.67
C ASN A 139 -14.89 -10.30 10.14
N VAL A 140 -14.50 -9.32 10.97
CA VAL A 140 -13.51 -8.30 10.58
C VAL A 140 -12.14 -8.96 10.38
N ARG A 141 -11.72 -9.80 11.34
CA ARG A 141 -10.45 -10.50 11.28
C ARG A 141 -10.33 -11.41 10.05
N SER A 142 -11.37 -12.20 9.80
CA SER A 142 -11.39 -13.11 8.65
C SER A 142 -11.39 -12.36 7.32
N ALA A 143 -12.12 -11.26 7.23
CA ALA A 143 -12.14 -10.42 6.03
C ALA A 143 -10.76 -9.76 5.78
N ALA A 144 -10.10 -9.27 6.84
CA ALA A 144 -8.74 -8.76 6.75
C ALA A 144 -7.75 -9.85 6.27
N LEU A 145 -7.77 -11.04 6.86
CA LEU A 145 -6.90 -12.14 6.43
C LEU A 145 -7.14 -12.58 4.97
N GLN A 146 -8.39 -12.51 4.49
CA GLN A 146 -8.70 -12.75 3.08
C GLN A 146 -8.15 -11.64 2.17
N ALA A 147 -8.26 -10.38 2.58
CA ALA A 147 -7.67 -9.24 1.85
C ALA A 147 -6.14 -9.36 1.78
N LYS A 148 -5.49 -9.72 2.90
CA LYS A 148 -4.06 -10.04 2.94
C LYS A 148 -3.69 -11.09 1.90
N ALA A 149 -4.36 -12.25 1.94
CA ALA A 149 -4.06 -13.36 1.03
C ALA A 149 -4.29 -12.99 -0.44
N ALA A 150 -5.33 -12.22 -0.74
CA ALA A 150 -5.62 -11.78 -2.10
C ALA A 150 -4.56 -10.80 -2.63
N VAL A 151 -4.10 -9.86 -1.80
CA VAL A 151 -3.03 -8.92 -2.16
C VAL A 151 -1.70 -9.64 -2.35
N GLY A 152 -1.31 -10.51 -1.41
CA GLY A 152 -0.05 -11.25 -1.53
C GLY A 152 -0.01 -12.20 -2.73
N ALA A 153 -1.16 -12.71 -3.18
CA ALA A 153 -1.25 -13.51 -4.40
C ALA A 153 -0.92 -12.73 -5.69
N LEU A 154 -0.86 -11.39 -5.62
CA LEU A 154 -0.38 -10.56 -6.72
C LEU A 154 1.14 -10.63 -6.85
N VAL A 155 1.90 -10.75 -5.76
CA VAL A 155 3.37 -10.64 -5.78
C VAL A 155 3.99 -11.89 -6.39
N LEU A 156 4.63 -11.75 -7.56
CA LEU A 156 5.39 -12.82 -8.22
C LEU A 156 6.84 -12.84 -7.76
N ALA A 157 7.43 -11.66 -7.61
CA ALA A 157 8.80 -11.48 -7.14
C ALA A 157 8.89 -10.11 -6.45
N HIS A 158 9.77 -10.04 -5.46
CA HIS A 158 10.02 -8.86 -4.65
C HIS A 158 11.47 -8.88 -4.15
N ASP A 159 12.08 -7.71 -4.05
CA ASP A 159 13.32 -7.48 -3.31
C ASP A 159 13.28 -6.05 -2.74
N GLU A 160 13.95 -5.85 -1.61
CA GLU A 160 13.96 -4.58 -0.86
C GLU A 160 15.28 -4.35 -0.13
N TYR A 161 15.58 -3.08 0.11
CA TYR A 161 16.68 -2.64 0.94
C TYR A 161 16.17 -2.14 2.28
N GLY A 162 16.68 -2.74 3.37
CA GLY A 162 16.36 -2.28 4.73
C GLY A 162 16.84 -0.85 5.03
N TRP A 163 17.79 -0.30 4.28
CA TRP A 163 18.22 1.10 4.36
C TRP A 163 18.61 1.61 2.96
N PHE A 164 17.91 2.64 2.48
CA PHE A 164 18.09 3.15 1.13
C PHE A 164 18.46 4.64 1.10
N ALA A 165 19.53 4.95 0.37
CA ALA A 165 19.99 6.32 0.11
C ALA A 165 19.10 6.99 -0.97
N PRO A 166 18.95 8.33 -1.01
CA PRO A 166 19.69 9.34 -0.23
C PRO A 166 19.05 9.68 1.13
N MET A 167 17.83 9.19 1.37
CA MET A 167 17.05 9.56 2.54
C MET A 167 17.43 8.78 3.80
N ASN A 168 18.19 7.70 3.67
CA ASN A 168 18.46 6.74 4.76
C ASN A 168 17.16 6.29 5.42
N ALA A 169 16.14 6.06 4.60
CA ALA A 169 14.87 5.51 5.05
C ALA A 169 14.94 3.98 5.01
N SER A 170 14.24 3.36 5.94
CA SER A 170 14.01 1.92 5.98
C SER A 170 12.77 1.57 5.18
N TYR A 171 12.90 0.56 4.34
CA TYR A 171 11.84 -0.01 3.52
C TYR A 171 11.66 -1.49 3.86
N ALA A 172 11.95 -1.87 5.11
CA ALA A 172 11.69 -3.23 5.56
C ALA A 172 10.18 -3.53 5.48
N ASP A 173 9.84 -4.75 5.06
CA ASP A 173 8.46 -5.23 4.90
C ASP A 173 7.63 -4.43 3.88
N ALA A 174 8.28 -3.81 2.88
CA ALA A 174 7.68 -3.06 1.80
C ALA A 174 7.32 -3.96 0.59
N ALA A 175 6.97 -5.22 0.85
CA ALA A 175 6.56 -6.16 -0.19
C ALA A 175 5.15 -5.89 -0.70
N GLY A 176 5.02 -5.81 -2.03
CA GLY A 176 3.76 -5.76 -2.73
C GLY A 176 3.08 -4.38 -2.76
N PRO A 177 1.79 -4.34 -3.14
CA PRO A 177 1.07 -3.09 -3.30
C PRO A 177 0.96 -2.28 -2.01
N THR A 178 1.10 -0.97 -2.16
CA THR A 178 0.75 0.01 -1.13
C THR A 178 -0.78 0.17 -1.02
N ALA A 179 -1.28 0.34 0.20
CA ALA A 179 -2.66 0.73 0.46
C ALA A 179 -2.71 2.10 1.14
N HIS A 180 -3.48 3.01 0.55
CA HIS A 180 -3.82 4.30 1.14
C HIS A 180 -4.89 4.09 2.24
N MET A 181 -4.47 4.17 3.50
CA MET A 181 -5.29 3.88 4.68
C MET A 181 -5.32 5.09 5.64
N PRO A 182 -6.03 6.17 5.30
CA PRO A 182 -5.96 7.40 6.08
C PRO A 182 -6.53 7.18 7.48
N ILE A 183 -5.85 7.66 8.53
CA ILE A 183 -6.30 7.52 9.94
C ILE A 183 -6.69 8.85 10.58
N SER A 184 -6.59 9.93 9.82
CA SER A 184 -6.94 11.31 10.21
C SER A 184 -7.28 12.14 8.96
N ALA A 185 -7.94 13.28 9.15
CA ALA A 185 -8.44 14.13 8.06
C ALA A 185 -7.32 14.68 7.17
N ASP A 186 -6.19 15.05 7.75
CA ASP A 186 -4.99 15.53 7.05
C ASP A 186 -4.32 14.45 6.18
N GLN A 187 -4.66 13.17 6.39
CA GLN A 187 -4.14 12.05 5.62
C GLN A 187 -5.10 11.56 4.53
N TYR A 188 -6.36 12.00 4.55
CA TYR A 188 -7.37 11.49 3.61
C TYR A 188 -7.07 11.87 2.17
N ASP A 189 -6.62 13.09 1.92
CA ASP A 189 -6.19 13.50 0.58
C ASP A 189 -5.14 14.62 0.66
N PRO A 190 -3.91 14.29 1.12
CA PRO A 190 -2.90 15.28 1.50
C PRO A 190 -2.43 16.15 0.32
N TRP A 191 -2.63 15.67 -0.91
CA TRP A 191 -2.21 16.36 -2.13
C TRP A 191 -3.36 17.09 -2.86
N SER A 192 -4.57 17.06 -2.30
CA SER A 192 -5.76 17.61 -2.95
C SER A 192 -5.63 19.10 -3.28
N GLU A 193 -4.98 19.88 -2.41
CA GLU A 193 -4.70 21.31 -2.65
C GLU A 193 -3.74 21.55 -3.84
N SER A 194 -2.96 20.53 -4.21
CA SER A 194 -2.08 20.55 -5.39
C SER A 194 -2.75 19.97 -6.65
N GLY A 195 -4.06 19.69 -6.61
CA GLY A 195 -4.82 19.12 -7.72
C GLY A 195 -4.57 17.64 -7.96
N VAL A 196 -3.94 16.95 -7.01
CA VAL A 196 -3.69 15.50 -7.06
C VAL A 196 -4.55 14.84 -5.98
N SER A 197 -5.40 13.89 -6.37
CA SER A 197 -6.25 13.17 -5.41
C SER A 197 -5.94 11.68 -5.40
N GLU A 198 -5.58 11.17 -4.23
CA GLU A 198 -5.35 9.73 -4.02
C GLU A 198 -6.66 8.97 -3.87
N THR A 199 -7.74 9.65 -3.44
CA THR A 199 -9.04 9.03 -3.17
C THR A 199 -10.04 9.19 -4.31
N HIS A 200 -9.79 10.08 -5.27
CA HIS A 200 -10.61 10.26 -6.47
C HIS A 200 -10.21 9.31 -7.61
N ASN A 201 -10.23 8.00 -7.34
CA ASN A 201 -9.97 6.99 -8.36
C ASN A 201 -10.99 5.84 -8.34
N GLY A 202 -11.13 5.16 -9.48
CA GLY A 202 -12.15 4.13 -9.67
C GLY A 202 -11.99 2.92 -8.74
N PHE A 203 -10.77 2.58 -8.33
CA PHE A 203 -10.53 1.47 -7.42
C PHE A 203 -10.98 1.83 -5.99
N PHE A 204 -10.60 3.02 -5.51
CA PHE A 204 -11.00 3.53 -4.18
C PHE A 204 -12.52 3.57 -4.02
N GLY A 205 -13.23 4.03 -5.05
CA GLY A 205 -14.70 3.99 -5.09
C GLY A 205 -15.26 2.57 -5.13
N ALA A 206 -14.71 1.69 -5.96
CA ALA A 206 -15.21 0.32 -6.14
C ALA A 206 -15.10 -0.56 -4.88
N VAL A 207 -14.17 -0.26 -3.97
CA VAL A 207 -13.98 -1.04 -2.75
C VAL A 207 -14.61 -0.40 -1.50
N HIS A 208 -15.43 0.64 -1.66
CA HIS A 208 -16.05 1.38 -0.55
C HIS A 208 -15.03 1.98 0.44
N ALA A 209 -13.86 2.41 -0.07
CA ALA A 209 -12.79 2.93 0.78
C ALA A 209 -13.16 4.29 1.42
N ARG A 210 -14.07 5.06 0.79
CA ARG A 210 -14.61 6.30 1.36
C ARG A 210 -15.44 6.01 2.61
N GLU A 211 -16.30 5.02 2.57
CA GLU A 211 -17.13 4.59 3.69
C GLU A 211 -16.27 4.04 4.82
N PHE A 212 -15.23 3.27 4.48
CA PHE A 212 -14.22 2.83 5.43
C PHE A 212 -13.52 4.03 6.11
N ALA A 213 -12.99 4.99 5.33
CA ALA A 213 -12.32 6.17 5.86
C ALA A 213 -13.22 6.97 6.82
N ARG A 214 -14.51 7.12 6.48
CA ARG A 214 -15.53 7.71 7.37
C ARG A 214 -15.72 6.89 8.63
N ALA A 215 -15.82 5.57 8.52
CA ALA A 215 -16.04 4.67 9.66
C ALA A 215 -14.91 4.77 10.69
N ILE A 216 -13.65 4.85 10.23
CA ILE A 216 -12.49 5.00 11.11
C ILE A 216 -12.27 6.45 11.56
N GLY A 217 -13.05 7.42 11.07
CA GLY A 217 -12.97 8.83 11.47
C GLY A 217 -11.84 9.61 10.79
N ALA A 218 -11.34 9.12 9.65
CA ALA A 218 -10.33 9.80 8.86
C ALA A 218 -10.91 10.85 7.92
N TYR A 219 -12.23 10.92 7.78
CA TYR A 219 -12.92 11.88 6.92
C TYR A 219 -14.35 12.08 7.41
N ASP A 220 -14.82 13.33 7.45
CA ASP A 220 -16.23 13.65 7.72
C ASP A 220 -16.95 14.01 6.41
N GLY A 221 -18.14 13.45 6.19
CA GLY A 221 -18.97 13.77 5.02
C GLY A 221 -19.40 15.25 4.97
N ALA A 222 -19.24 16.00 6.06
CA ALA A 222 -19.41 17.46 6.06
C ALA A 222 -18.43 18.19 5.10
N ASP A 223 -17.29 17.57 4.77
CA ASP A 223 -16.24 18.08 3.88
C ASP A 223 -16.54 17.83 2.38
N ASP A 224 -17.59 17.09 2.03
CA ASP A 224 -18.02 16.85 0.63
C ASP A 224 -18.36 18.18 -0.09
N ARG A 225 -18.55 19.28 0.65
CA ARG A 225 -18.88 20.61 0.12
C ARG A 225 -17.71 21.35 -0.55
N ILE A 226 -16.47 20.94 -0.29
CA ILE A 226 -15.27 21.58 -0.88
C ILE A 226 -14.83 20.88 -2.17
N ALA A 227 -15.15 19.59 -2.33
CA ALA A 227 -14.71 18.76 -3.46
C ALA A 227 -15.51 18.93 -4.78
N LEU A 228 -16.44 19.90 -4.86
CA LEU A 228 -17.23 20.17 -6.07
C LEU A 228 -16.79 21.45 -6.82
N VAL A 229 -15.70 22.10 -6.39
CA VAL A 229 -15.25 23.40 -6.95
C VAL A 229 -13.79 23.38 -7.44
N ALA A 230 -13.11 22.22 -7.44
CA ALA A 230 -11.78 22.06 -8.01
C ALA A 230 -11.82 21.20 -9.29
#